data_AF-A0A9D8MTL0-F1
#
_entry.id   AF-A0A9D8MTL0-F1
#
_cell.length_a   1.000
_cell.length_b   1.000
_cell.length_c   1.000
_cell.angle_alpha   90.00
_cell.angle_beta   90.00
_cell.angle_gamma   90.00
#
_symmetry.space_group_name_H-M   'P 1'
#
loop_
_entity.id
_entity.type
_entity.pdbx_description
1 polymer ?
#
loop_
_entity_poly.entity_id
_entity_poly.type
_entity_poly.pdbx_seq_one_letter_code
_entity_poly.pdbx_strand_id
1 'polypeptide(L)'
;MKELKISVENARAAYDNTDANGRELLEHLLGKEIFAQDIKDRVKTFEDAVKVLGNDNQAVIDYYAVADKTCTEDILAMCQLRVIAEALNEGWRPKFDGDECRFYPWFYIYTKKEYEELDEDEKKECRVVGRSGSHAYADGGVAYAYASDASSFSHTYVGSRLAFKTRELAEYCGKQFIEIWEKWLFA
;
A
#
# COMPACT_ATOMS: atom_id res chain seq x y z
N MET A 1 8.99 -47.57 11.97
CA MET A 1 8.57 -46.65 10.90
C MET A 1 9.78 -45.78 10.57
N LYS A 2 10.12 -45.56 9.28
CA LYS A 2 11.20 -44.63 8.91
C LYS A 2 10.59 -43.24 8.78
N GLU A 3 11.13 -42.25 9.48
CA GLU A 3 10.73 -40.86 9.36
C GLU A 3 11.55 -40.16 8.28
N LEU A 4 10.86 -39.39 7.43
CA LEU A 4 11.47 -38.47 6.46
C LEU A 4 11.44 -37.06 7.05
N LYS A 5 12.59 -36.41 7.11
CA LYS A 5 12.73 -35.02 7.58
C LYS A 5 13.10 -34.13 6.39
N ILE A 6 12.36 -33.05 6.18
CA ILE A 6 12.62 -32.03 5.16
C ILE A 6 12.64 -30.65 5.83
N SER A 7 13.51 -29.74 5.38
CA SER A 7 13.49 -28.35 5.84
C SER A 7 12.42 -27.54 5.12
N VAL A 8 11.93 -26.48 5.76
CA VAL A 8 10.96 -25.56 5.15
C VAL A 8 11.54 -24.90 3.89
N GLU A 9 12.83 -24.55 3.88
CA GLU A 9 13.45 -23.95 2.68
C GLU A 9 13.44 -24.93 1.49
N ASN A 10 13.77 -26.21 1.73
CA ASN A 10 13.75 -27.22 0.66
C ASN A 10 12.34 -27.52 0.18
N ALA A 11 11.36 -27.54 1.09
CA ALA A 11 9.95 -27.69 0.72
C ALA A 11 9.48 -26.52 -0.16
N ARG A 12 9.80 -25.28 0.23
CA ARG A 12 9.46 -24.07 -0.55
C ARG A 12 10.17 -24.04 -1.91
N ALA A 13 11.46 -24.38 -1.96
CA ALA A 13 12.18 -24.46 -3.22
C ALA A 13 11.55 -25.50 -4.17
N ALA A 14 11.12 -26.67 -3.67
CA ALA A 14 10.41 -27.64 -4.48
C ALA A 14 9.05 -27.12 -4.97
N TYR A 15 8.33 -26.39 -4.11
CA TYR A 15 7.05 -25.77 -4.42
C TYR A 15 7.13 -24.69 -5.50
N ASP A 16 8.17 -23.86 -5.44
CA ASP A 16 8.40 -22.78 -6.41
C ASP A 16 8.85 -23.30 -7.77
N ASN A 17 9.55 -24.45 -7.81
CA ASN A 17 10.11 -25.06 -9.01
C ASN A 17 9.26 -26.20 -9.61
N THR A 18 7.98 -26.29 -9.25
CA THR A 18 7.06 -27.30 -9.78
C THR A 18 5.81 -26.70 -10.42
N ASP A 19 5.06 -27.53 -11.15
CA ASP A 19 3.82 -27.14 -11.82
C ASP A 19 2.61 -27.17 -10.85
N ALA A 20 1.40 -26.91 -11.37
CA ALA A 20 0.20 -26.86 -10.53
C ALA A 20 -0.07 -28.19 -9.81
N ASN A 21 0.16 -29.33 -10.48
CA ASN A 21 -0.05 -30.65 -9.90
C ASN A 21 0.98 -30.95 -8.81
N GLY A 22 2.25 -30.56 -9.03
CA GLY A 22 3.30 -30.70 -8.02
C GLY A 22 3.05 -29.82 -6.80
N ARG A 23 2.52 -28.61 -6.99
CA ARG A 23 2.12 -27.72 -5.89
C ARG A 23 0.99 -28.33 -5.07
N GLU A 24 -0.05 -28.84 -5.72
CA GLU A 24 -1.18 -29.50 -5.04
C GLU A 24 -0.71 -30.72 -4.23
N LEU A 25 0.18 -31.53 -4.79
CA LEU A 25 0.77 -32.67 -4.08
C LEU A 25 1.57 -32.22 -2.85
N LEU A 26 2.40 -31.18 -2.96
CA LEU A 26 3.20 -30.66 -1.86
C LEU A 26 2.33 -30.05 -0.76
N GLU A 27 1.29 -29.30 -1.12
CA GLU A 27 0.28 -28.80 -0.19
C GLU A 27 -0.41 -29.94 0.57
N HIS A 28 -0.77 -31.03 -0.11
CA HIS A 28 -1.42 -32.18 0.52
C HIS A 28 -0.48 -32.96 1.44
N LEU A 29 0.81 -33.05 1.11
CA LEU A 29 1.80 -33.78 1.91
C LEU A 29 2.31 -33.01 3.12
N LEU A 30 2.49 -31.69 2.97
CA LEU A 30 3.23 -30.86 3.92
C LEU A 30 2.35 -29.78 4.58
N GLY A 31 1.12 -29.60 4.13
CA GLY A 31 0.22 -28.55 4.61
C GLY A 31 0.40 -27.24 3.84
N LYS A 32 -0.70 -26.56 3.53
CA LYS A 32 -0.71 -25.29 2.78
C LYS A 32 0.00 -24.18 3.53
N GLU A 33 -0.05 -24.22 4.85
CA GLU A 33 0.55 -23.25 5.77
C GLU A 33 2.08 -23.18 5.67
N ILE A 34 2.75 -24.28 5.30
CA ILE A 34 4.21 -24.27 5.09
C ILE A 34 4.60 -23.40 3.90
N PHE A 35 3.73 -23.35 2.90
CA PHE A 35 3.89 -22.57 1.66
C PHE A 35 3.19 -21.21 1.71
N ALA A 36 2.43 -20.93 2.78
CA ALA A 36 1.86 -19.61 3.01
C ALA A 36 3.02 -18.61 3.21
N GLN A 37 3.23 -17.78 2.19
CA GLN A 37 4.14 -16.65 2.27
C GLN A 37 3.36 -15.43 2.77
N ASP A 38 4.03 -14.60 3.56
CA ASP A 38 3.48 -13.31 3.98
C ASP A 38 3.13 -12.50 2.72
N ILE A 39 1.97 -11.86 2.71
CA ILE A 39 1.50 -11.08 1.56
C ILE A 39 2.46 -9.93 1.22
N LYS A 40 3.19 -9.38 2.20
CA LYS A 40 4.22 -8.35 2.02
C LYS A 40 5.48 -8.89 1.33
N ASP A 41 5.74 -10.19 1.40
CA ASP A 41 6.82 -10.82 0.64
C ASP A 41 6.43 -11.06 -0.81
N ARG A 42 5.13 -11.29 -1.04
CA ARG A 42 4.54 -11.56 -2.35
C ARG A 42 4.21 -10.30 -3.16
N VAL A 43 3.97 -9.16 -2.51
CA VAL A 43 3.53 -7.90 -3.13
C VAL A 43 4.51 -6.78 -2.83
N LYS A 44 5.56 -6.65 -3.65
CA LYS A 44 6.59 -5.59 -3.52
C LYS A 44 6.46 -4.54 -4.60
N THR A 45 5.91 -4.90 -5.75
CA THR A 45 5.61 -3.98 -6.85
C THR A 45 4.11 -3.99 -7.19
N PHE A 46 3.70 -3.07 -8.07
CA PHE A 46 2.36 -3.06 -8.61
C PHE A 46 2.06 -4.33 -9.43
N GLU A 47 3.03 -4.79 -10.23
CA GLU A 47 2.92 -6.00 -11.05
C GLU A 47 2.77 -7.26 -10.18
N ASP A 48 3.41 -7.30 -9.02
CA ASP A 48 3.21 -8.35 -8.04
C ASP A 48 1.77 -8.39 -7.54
N ALA A 49 1.17 -7.23 -7.25
CA ALA A 49 -0.23 -7.14 -6.84
C ALA A 49 -1.18 -7.66 -7.94
N VAL A 50 -0.93 -7.28 -9.19
CA VAL A 50 -1.68 -7.79 -10.36
C VAL A 50 -1.55 -9.32 -10.48
N LYS A 51 -0.33 -9.86 -10.29
CA LYS A 51 -0.09 -11.31 -10.34
C LYS A 51 -0.80 -12.06 -9.19
N VAL A 52 -0.85 -11.48 -8.00
CA VAL A 52 -1.55 -12.07 -6.86
C VAL A 52 -3.06 -12.10 -7.07
N LEU A 53 -3.63 -11.06 -7.68
CA LEU A 53 -5.08 -10.95 -7.89
C LEU A 53 -5.57 -11.66 -9.15
N GLY A 54 -4.77 -11.72 -10.21
CA GLY A 54 -5.17 -12.23 -11.52
C GLY A 54 -5.81 -11.15 -12.41
N ASN A 55 -5.75 -11.38 -13.73
CA ASN A 55 -6.24 -10.43 -14.74
C ASN A 55 -7.78 -10.35 -14.82
N ASP A 56 -8.48 -11.32 -14.24
CA ASP A 56 -9.93 -11.40 -14.13
C ASP A 56 -10.47 -10.67 -12.89
N ASN A 57 -9.60 -10.22 -11.98
CA ASN A 57 -10.00 -9.40 -10.84
C ASN A 57 -10.52 -8.03 -11.29
N GLN A 58 -11.65 -7.59 -10.73
CA GLN A 58 -12.30 -6.35 -11.13
C GLN A 58 -11.43 -5.10 -10.95
N ALA A 59 -10.63 -5.00 -9.88
CA ALA A 59 -9.75 -3.85 -9.68
C ALA A 59 -8.62 -3.79 -10.73
N VAL A 60 -8.13 -4.95 -11.17
CA VAL A 60 -7.13 -5.06 -12.24
C VAL A 60 -7.74 -4.66 -13.58
N ILE A 61 -8.96 -5.14 -13.87
CA ILE A 61 -9.71 -4.75 -15.08
C ILE A 61 -9.95 -3.23 -15.10
N ASP A 62 -10.43 -2.66 -13.99
CA ASP A 62 -10.66 -1.23 -13.85
C ASP A 62 -9.36 -0.43 -14.12
N TYR A 63 -8.23 -0.87 -13.56
CA TYR A 63 -6.94 -0.22 -13.78
C TYR A 63 -6.58 -0.18 -15.26
N TYR A 64 -6.62 -1.32 -15.97
CA TYR A 64 -6.25 -1.36 -17.38
C TYR A 64 -7.21 -0.54 -18.25
N ALA A 65 -8.51 -0.55 -17.93
CA ALA A 65 -9.50 0.28 -18.64
C ALA A 65 -9.23 1.79 -18.48
N VAL A 66 -8.71 2.21 -17.33
CA VAL A 66 -8.30 3.61 -17.07
C VAL A 66 -6.95 3.92 -17.71
N ALA A 67 -6.00 2.99 -17.64
CA ALA A 67 -4.66 3.13 -18.22
C ALA A 67 -4.69 3.28 -19.74
N ASP A 68 -5.66 2.67 -20.41
CA ASP A 68 -5.89 2.81 -21.85
C ASP A 68 -6.52 4.16 -22.26
N LYS A 69 -6.74 5.09 -21.32
CA LYS A 69 -7.27 6.44 -21.55
C LYS A 69 -6.22 7.51 -21.27
N THR A 70 -6.45 8.72 -21.78
CA THR A 70 -5.65 9.92 -21.45
C THR A 70 -6.03 10.46 -20.06
N CYS A 71 -5.83 9.67 -19.01
CA CYS A 71 -6.02 10.11 -17.63
C CYS A 71 -4.73 10.71 -17.07
N THR A 72 -4.87 11.53 -16.03
CA THR A 72 -3.75 12.15 -15.31
C THR A 72 -3.05 11.14 -14.41
N GLU A 73 -1.80 11.43 -14.05
CA GLU A 73 -0.95 10.50 -13.27
C GLU A 73 -1.53 10.17 -11.89
N ASP A 74 -2.27 11.08 -11.26
CA ASP A 74 -2.95 10.84 -9.98
C ASP A 74 -4.09 9.83 -10.08
N ILE A 75 -4.84 9.87 -11.17
CA ILE A 75 -5.94 8.92 -11.41
C ILE A 75 -5.36 7.52 -11.64
N LEU A 76 -4.25 7.41 -12.38
CA LEU A 76 -3.52 6.15 -12.53
C LEU A 76 -3.01 5.65 -11.18
N ALA A 77 -2.34 6.52 -10.41
CA ALA A 77 -1.80 6.19 -9.10
C ALA A 77 -2.89 5.72 -8.13
N MET A 78 -4.04 6.39 -8.10
CA MET A 78 -5.19 5.96 -7.30
C MET A 78 -5.66 4.55 -7.70
N CYS A 79 -5.76 4.25 -8.99
CA CYS A 79 -6.14 2.92 -9.47
C CYS A 79 -5.08 1.86 -9.10
N GLN A 80 -3.79 2.18 -9.21
CA GLN A 80 -2.71 1.28 -8.77
C GLN A 80 -2.82 0.97 -7.27
N LEU A 81 -3.03 1.98 -6.43
CA LEU A 81 -3.19 1.80 -4.99
C LEU A 81 -4.42 0.97 -4.62
N ARG A 82 -5.51 1.04 -5.40
CA ARG A 82 -6.69 0.16 -5.21
C ARG A 82 -6.33 -1.31 -5.42
N VAL A 83 -5.61 -1.62 -6.51
CA VAL A 83 -5.15 -3.00 -6.80
C VAL A 83 -4.21 -3.50 -5.72
N ILE A 84 -3.23 -2.67 -5.30
CA ILE A 84 -2.28 -3.01 -4.24
C ILE A 84 -2.99 -3.27 -2.92
N ALA A 85 -3.90 -2.37 -2.49
CA ALA A 85 -4.63 -2.55 -1.24
C ALA A 85 -5.53 -3.79 -1.26
N GLU A 86 -6.14 -4.09 -2.41
CA GLU A 86 -6.94 -5.31 -2.57
C GLU A 86 -6.09 -6.58 -2.47
N ALA A 87 -4.91 -6.61 -3.09
CA ALA A 87 -3.96 -7.71 -3.00
C ALA A 87 -3.48 -7.91 -1.55
N LEU A 88 -3.03 -6.83 -0.89
CA LEU A 88 -2.53 -6.86 0.50
C LEU A 88 -3.59 -7.31 1.51
N ASN A 89 -4.86 -7.05 1.24
CA ASN A 89 -5.95 -7.46 2.14
C ASN A 89 -6.37 -8.92 1.98
N GLU A 90 -5.96 -9.61 0.92
CA GLU A 90 -6.27 -11.02 0.67
C GLU A 90 -7.77 -11.32 0.78
N GLY A 91 -8.58 -10.53 0.07
CA GLY A 91 -10.03 -10.67 0.06
C GLY A 91 -10.75 -10.09 1.28
N TRP A 92 -10.02 -9.62 2.31
CA TRP A 92 -10.64 -8.85 3.38
C TRP A 92 -11.27 -7.55 2.83
N ARG A 93 -12.43 -7.22 3.38
CA ARG A 93 -13.15 -5.96 3.16
C ARG A 93 -13.78 -5.52 4.48
N PRO A 94 -13.83 -4.21 4.74
CA PRO A 94 -14.46 -3.70 5.95
C PRO A 94 -15.94 -4.08 6.00
N LYS A 95 -16.36 -4.65 7.12
CA LYS A 95 -17.75 -4.94 7.47
C LYS A 95 -18.22 -3.87 8.45
N PHE A 96 -19.21 -3.08 8.05
CA PHE A 96 -19.74 -1.98 8.86
C PHE A 96 -20.69 -2.48 9.97
N ASP A 97 -20.35 -3.60 10.62
CA ASP A 97 -21.16 -4.27 11.65
C ASP A 97 -20.69 -3.99 13.09
N GLY A 98 -19.55 -3.29 13.26
CA GLY A 98 -19.22 -2.58 14.51
C GLY A 98 -17.78 -2.78 14.98
N ASP A 99 -17.44 -3.99 15.42
CA ASP A 99 -16.25 -4.27 16.23
C ASP A 99 -14.93 -4.39 15.44
N GLU A 100 -14.90 -3.98 14.17
CA GLU A 100 -13.69 -4.02 13.36
C GLU A 100 -12.85 -2.74 13.43
N CYS A 101 -11.56 -2.92 13.71
CA CYS A 101 -10.55 -1.90 13.48
C CYS A 101 -10.23 -1.84 11.97
N ARG A 102 -10.20 -0.61 11.44
CA ARG A 102 -9.80 -0.33 10.06
C ARG A 102 -8.58 0.56 10.09
N PHE A 103 -7.52 0.12 9.43
CA PHE A 103 -6.25 0.84 9.40
C PHE A 103 -6.04 1.49 8.04
N TYR A 104 -5.41 2.66 8.04
CA TYR A 104 -5.17 3.46 6.84
C TYR A 104 -3.75 3.99 6.88
N PRO A 105 -3.05 4.08 5.75
CA PRO A 105 -1.83 4.85 5.64
C PRO A 105 -2.14 6.32 6.00
N TRP A 106 -1.40 6.86 6.97
CA TRP A 106 -1.50 8.25 7.37
C TRP A 106 -0.13 8.89 7.19
N PHE A 107 -0.06 9.93 6.36
CA PHE A 107 1.19 10.58 6.01
C PHE A 107 1.33 11.89 6.76
N TYR A 108 2.49 12.07 7.40
CA TYR A 108 2.89 13.35 7.95
C TYR A 108 3.73 14.08 6.91
N ILE A 109 3.31 15.30 6.59
CA ILE A 109 4.01 16.21 5.69
C ILE A 109 4.76 17.19 6.58
N TYR A 110 6.08 17.17 6.50
CA TYR A 110 6.94 18.06 7.27
C TYR A 110 7.39 19.23 6.40
N THR A 111 7.37 20.44 6.97
CA THR A 111 8.15 21.55 6.42
C THR A 111 9.64 21.25 6.54
N LYS A 112 10.47 21.95 5.75
CA LYS A 112 11.93 21.80 5.84
C LYS A 112 12.44 22.03 7.27
N LYS A 113 11.88 23.02 7.98
CA LYS A 113 12.25 23.34 9.35
C LYS A 113 11.87 22.20 10.31
N GLU A 114 10.63 21.70 10.24
CA GLU A 114 10.19 20.58 11.10
C GLU A 114 11.01 19.32 10.83
N TYR A 115 11.31 19.03 9.55
CA TYR A 115 12.16 17.90 9.19
C TYR A 115 13.59 18.03 9.73
N GLU A 116 14.18 19.23 9.69
CA GLU A 116 15.52 19.47 10.23
C GLU A 116 15.59 19.26 11.76
N GLU A 117 14.47 19.51 12.46
CA GLU A 117 14.31 19.35 13.91
C GLU A 117 14.08 17.90 14.36
N LEU A 118 13.71 16.98 13.45
CA LEU A 118 13.57 15.55 13.73
C LEU A 118 14.90 14.90 14.11
N ASP A 119 14.85 13.87 14.94
CA ASP A 119 16.02 13.04 15.21
C ASP A 119 16.38 12.13 14.03
N GLU A 120 17.54 11.46 14.10
CA GLU A 120 18.03 10.63 12.99
C GLU A 120 17.19 9.38 12.73
N ASP A 121 16.45 8.88 13.72
CA ASP A 121 15.58 7.72 13.55
C ASP A 121 14.22 8.16 12.96
N GLU A 122 13.69 9.29 13.42
CA GLU A 122 12.51 9.94 12.82
C GLU A 122 12.76 10.32 11.36
N LYS A 123 13.95 10.85 11.03
CA LYS A 123 14.35 11.15 9.65
C LYS A 123 14.43 9.91 8.76
N LYS A 124 14.80 8.74 9.29
CA LYS A 124 14.82 7.48 8.53
C LYS A 124 13.42 6.98 8.21
N GLU A 125 12.48 7.23 9.11
CA GLU A 125 11.07 6.86 8.95
C GLU A 125 10.29 7.89 8.11
N CYS A 126 10.78 9.13 8.02
CA CYS A 126 10.21 10.20 7.21
C CYS A 126 10.73 10.18 5.77
N ARG A 127 9.84 9.95 4.80
CA ARG A 127 10.13 10.22 3.38
C ARG A 127 9.49 11.55 2.99
N VAL A 128 10.34 12.50 2.61
CA VAL A 128 10.00 13.92 2.49
C VAL A 128 9.07 14.15 1.31
N VAL A 129 7.87 14.61 1.60
CA VAL A 129 7.04 15.33 0.63
C VAL A 129 6.78 16.70 1.20
N GLY A 130 7.32 17.72 0.54
CA GLY A 130 7.23 19.10 0.99
C GLY A 130 5.97 19.78 0.45
N ARG A 131 5.23 20.47 1.31
CA ARG A 131 4.42 21.64 0.91
C ARG A 131 4.66 22.77 1.90
N SER A 132 4.59 23.99 1.37
CA SER A 132 4.84 25.22 2.11
C SER A 132 3.86 25.38 3.28
N GLY A 133 4.42 25.56 4.49
CA GLY A 133 3.73 26.10 5.63
C GLY A 133 3.87 27.62 5.64
N SER A 134 2.81 28.30 5.20
CA SER A 134 2.58 29.74 5.36
C SER A 134 3.33 30.70 4.39
N HIS A 135 2.60 31.69 3.88
CA HIS A 135 3.03 32.87 3.09
C HIS A 135 3.51 32.66 1.65
N ALA A 136 2.59 32.71 0.68
CA ALA A 136 2.90 33.19 -0.67
C ALA A 136 2.62 34.69 -0.74
N TYR A 137 3.63 35.53 -0.47
CA TYR A 137 3.55 36.96 -0.79
C TYR A 137 3.61 37.14 -2.30
N ALA A 138 2.44 37.20 -2.95
CA ALA A 138 2.36 37.74 -4.30
C ALA A 138 2.19 39.26 -4.19
N ASP A 139 3.29 40.01 -4.21
CA ASP A 139 3.30 41.48 -4.29
C ASP A 139 2.83 41.93 -5.69
N GLY A 140 1.57 41.65 -5.99
CA GLY A 140 0.99 41.80 -7.31
C GLY A 140 -0.53 41.91 -7.27
N GLY A 141 -1.07 42.69 -6.33
CA GLY A 141 -2.33 43.45 -6.48
C GLY A 141 -3.65 42.75 -6.84
N VAL A 142 -3.75 41.42 -6.96
CA VAL A 142 -5.01 40.75 -7.38
C VAL A 142 -5.48 39.57 -6.52
N ALA A 143 -4.81 39.22 -5.42
CA ALA A 143 -5.36 38.23 -4.48
C ALA A 143 -4.87 38.42 -3.04
N TYR A 144 -5.81 38.44 -2.10
CA TYR A 144 -5.57 38.31 -0.65
C TYR A 144 -6.21 37.00 -0.18
N ALA A 145 -5.40 36.06 0.29
CA ALA A 145 -5.88 34.80 0.85
C ALA A 145 -5.26 34.59 2.23
N TYR A 146 -6.09 34.70 3.26
CA TYR A 146 -5.72 34.40 4.64
C TYR A 146 -5.95 32.90 4.88
N ALA A 147 -4.89 32.15 5.18
CA ALA A 147 -4.98 30.74 5.56
C ALA A 147 -4.27 30.56 6.91
N SER A 148 -5.03 30.27 7.97
CA SER A 148 -4.47 30.11 9.32
C SER A 148 -3.90 28.71 9.57
N ASP A 149 -4.45 27.64 8.97
CA ASP A 149 -3.91 26.28 9.07
C ASP A 149 -4.38 25.44 7.87
N ALA A 150 -3.47 24.86 7.08
CA ALA A 150 -3.84 24.25 5.79
C ALA A 150 -3.67 22.72 5.69
N SER A 151 -3.30 21.98 6.75
CA SER A 151 -3.43 20.49 6.82
C SER A 151 -3.11 19.83 8.19
N SER A 152 -2.81 20.57 9.26
CA SER A 152 -2.27 19.98 10.50
C SER A 152 -3.32 19.36 11.44
N PHE A 153 -4.59 19.78 11.35
CA PHE A 153 -5.70 19.24 12.14
C PHE A 153 -6.77 18.62 11.23
N SER A 154 -6.56 17.37 10.80
CA SER A 154 -7.61 16.60 10.13
C SER A 154 -8.51 15.93 11.18
N HIS A 155 -9.69 16.50 11.44
CA HIS A 155 -10.75 15.87 12.23
C HIS A 155 -11.50 14.80 11.41
N THR A 156 -10.77 13.84 10.82
CA THR A 156 -11.38 12.78 10.03
C THR A 156 -11.68 11.57 10.91
N TYR A 157 -12.97 11.21 11.00
CA TYR A 157 -13.40 10.00 11.70
C TYR A 157 -13.30 8.74 10.81
N VAL A 158 -13.11 8.91 9.50
CA VAL A 158 -13.04 7.82 8.50
C VAL A 158 -11.95 8.13 7.47
N GLY A 159 -10.97 7.23 7.33
CA GLY A 159 -9.83 7.36 6.41
C GLY A 159 -10.19 7.14 4.93
N SER A 160 -9.19 7.24 4.05
CA SER A 160 -9.36 7.06 2.60
C SER A 160 -9.92 5.67 2.26
N ARG A 161 -10.45 5.45 1.06
CA ARG A 161 -11.10 4.19 0.63
C ARG A 161 -10.21 2.93 0.70
N LEU A 162 -8.93 3.07 1.03
CA LEU A 162 -7.94 2.01 1.14
C LEU A 162 -7.78 1.55 2.60
N ALA A 163 -8.78 0.85 3.11
CA ALA A 163 -8.75 0.26 4.45
C ALA A 163 -7.93 -1.04 4.46
N PHE A 164 -7.21 -1.30 5.54
CA PHE A 164 -6.42 -2.51 5.76
C PHE A 164 -6.86 -3.25 7.02
N LYS A 165 -6.79 -4.59 6.96
CA LYS A 165 -7.13 -5.49 8.08
C LYS A 165 -6.21 -5.36 9.30
N THR A 166 -4.97 -4.89 9.13
CA THR A 166 -4.02 -4.69 10.21
C THR A 166 -3.25 -3.37 10.06
N ARG A 167 -2.78 -2.82 11.19
CA ARG A 167 -1.88 -1.66 11.21
C ARG A 167 -0.63 -1.90 10.36
N GLU A 168 -0.04 -3.09 10.49
CA GLU A 168 1.18 -3.48 9.79
C GLU A 168 1.02 -3.44 8.26
N LEU A 169 -0.13 -3.86 7.73
CA LEU A 169 -0.39 -3.79 6.29
C LEU A 169 -0.61 -2.35 5.81
N ALA A 170 -1.28 -1.52 6.60
CA ALA A 170 -1.42 -0.10 6.28
C ALA A 170 -0.05 0.60 6.27
N GLU A 171 0.78 0.35 7.27
CA GLU A 171 2.13 0.90 7.36
C GLU A 171 3.02 0.40 6.22
N TYR A 172 3.00 -0.90 5.94
CA TYR A 172 3.72 -1.48 4.81
C TYR A 172 3.27 -0.87 3.48
N CYS A 173 1.96 -0.76 3.23
CA CYS A 173 1.45 -0.18 1.99
C CYS A 173 1.90 1.29 1.82
N GLY A 174 1.84 2.08 2.89
CA GLY A 174 2.28 3.48 2.87
C GLY A 174 3.78 3.63 2.59
N LYS A 175 4.61 2.77 3.19
CA LYS A 175 6.08 2.83 3.05
C LYS A 175 6.58 2.23 1.75
N GLN A 176 6.10 1.04 1.39
CA GLN A 176 6.58 0.29 0.22
C GLN A 176 6.22 0.98 -1.10
N PHE A 177 5.02 1.57 -1.17
CA PHE A 177 4.50 2.16 -2.41
C PHE A 177 4.48 3.70 -2.37
N ILE A 178 5.39 4.30 -1.58
CA ILE A 178 5.38 5.75 -1.31
C ILE A 178 5.39 6.59 -2.59
N GLU A 179 6.13 6.19 -3.63
CA GLU A 179 6.19 6.92 -4.90
C GLU A 179 4.83 6.95 -5.63
N ILE A 180 4.01 5.91 -5.47
CA ILE A 180 2.65 5.86 -6.02
C ILE A 180 1.74 6.77 -5.17
N TRP A 181 1.90 6.74 -3.84
CA TRP A 181 1.18 7.65 -2.94
C TRP A 181 1.50 9.12 -3.24
N GLU A 182 2.74 9.46 -3.51
CA GLU A 182 3.15 10.83 -3.85
C GLU A 182 2.44 11.34 -5.11
N LYS A 183 2.40 10.53 -6.17
CA LYS A 183 1.68 10.85 -7.41
C LYS A 183 0.18 11.08 -7.16
N TRP A 184 -0.42 10.29 -6.26
CA TRP A 184 -1.83 10.44 -5.94
C TRP A 184 -2.13 11.66 -5.06
N LEU A 185 -1.27 11.95 -4.08
CA LEU A 185 -1.52 12.99 -3.07
C LEU A 185 -1.14 14.40 -3.52
N PHE A 186 -0.24 14.55 -4.50
CA PHE A 186 0.38 15.84 -4.83
C PHE A 186 0.21 16.31 -6.28
N ALA A 187 -0.60 15.63 -7.10
CA ALA A 187 -0.95 16.13 -8.43
C ALA A 187 -1.87 17.36 -8.40
#